data_AF-A0A8C5G9Y5-F1
#
_entry.id   AF-A0A8C5G9Y5-F1
#
_cell.length_a   1.000
_cell.length_b   1.000
_cell.length_c   1.000
_cell.angle_alpha   90.00
_cell.angle_beta   90.00
_cell.angle_gamma   90.00
#
_symmetry.space_group_name_H-M   'P 1'
#
loop_
_entity.id
_entity.type
_entity.pdbx_description
1 polymer ?
#
loop_
_entity_poly.entity_id
_entity_poly.type
_entity_poly.pdbx_seq_one_letter_code
_entity_poly.pdbx_strand_id
1 'polypeptide(L)'
;MCFCQSHAVCVCVCFYRVLEKNIDKVINGRTGVRFFFPLCGKAVDMKWLADLGHSVVGVEISEKGIRDFFEENNMTYSVETVASLPGAKVFKVNT
;
A
#
# COMPACT_ATOMS: atom_id res chain seq x y z
N MET A 1 9.91 18.21 9.91
CA MET A 1 8.67 18.95 9.60
C MET A 1 8.84 19.60 8.22
N CYS A 2 8.13 19.12 7.20
CA CYS A 2 7.96 19.75 5.89
C CYS A 2 6.58 19.30 5.40
N PHE A 3 5.54 20.13 5.57
CA PHE A 3 4.99 21.13 4.64
C PHE A 3 4.27 20.55 3.42
N CYS A 4 2.94 20.71 3.47
CA CYS A 4 2.02 20.63 2.36
C CYS A 4 1.56 22.07 2.02
N GLN A 5 1.68 22.49 0.76
CA GLN A 5 0.88 23.58 0.19
C GLN A 5 0.69 23.34 -1.33
N SER A 6 -0.57 23.09 -1.69
CA SER A 6 -1.32 23.70 -2.79
C SER A 6 -0.67 23.74 -4.18
N HIS A 7 -1.08 22.81 -5.06
CA HIS A 7 -0.75 22.72 -6.49
C HIS A 7 0.73 22.55 -6.84
N ALA A 8 1.38 21.53 -6.28
CA ALA A 8 2.55 20.93 -6.90
C ALA A 8 2.73 19.51 -6.38
N VAL A 9 2.81 18.59 -7.32
CA VAL A 9 3.28 17.23 -7.15
C VAL A 9 4.71 17.32 -6.60
N CYS A 10 4.90 17.07 -5.31
CA CYS A 10 6.23 16.86 -4.75
C CYS A 10 6.11 16.08 -3.45
N VAL A 11 6.41 14.78 -3.49
CA VAL A 11 7.45 14.17 -2.64
C VAL A 11 8.07 13.00 -3.41
N CYS A 12 9.39 13.02 -3.50
CA CYS A 12 10.24 11.88 -3.83
C CYS A 12 10.01 10.75 -2.81
N VAL A 13 9.17 9.78 -3.17
CA VAL A 13 9.16 8.44 -2.59
C VAL A 13 8.98 7.52 -3.78
N CYS A 14 9.86 6.53 -3.96
CA CYS A 14 9.97 5.72 -5.18
C CYS A 14 8.63 5.09 -5.60
N PHE A 15 7.83 5.81 -6.37
CA PHE A 15 6.80 5.24 -7.21
C PHE A 15 7.51 4.37 -8.22
N TYR A 16 7.14 3.09 -8.33
CA TYR A 16 7.73 2.29 -9.39
C TYR A 16 7.20 2.84 -10.71
N ARG A 17 8.02 3.67 -11.36
CA ARG A 17 7.75 4.34 -12.65
C ARG A 17 7.34 3.38 -13.76
N VAL A 18 7.51 2.07 -13.56
CA VAL A 18 7.11 0.99 -14.47
C VAL A 18 5.65 0.58 -14.27
N LEU A 19 5.18 0.44 -13.03
CA LEU A 19 3.83 -0.02 -12.74
C LEU A 19 2.81 1.04 -13.16
N GLU A 20 3.05 2.30 -12.79
CA GLU A 20 2.22 3.43 -13.21
C GLU A 20 2.07 3.50 -14.73
N LYS A 21 3.19 3.38 -15.46
CA LYS A 21 3.21 3.43 -16.93
C LYS A 21 2.52 2.26 -17.63
N ASN A 22 2.31 1.15 -16.94
CA ASN A 22 1.73 -0.06 -17.53
C ASN A 22 0.43 -0.46 -16.85
N ILE A 23 -0.13 0.36 -15.96
CA ILE A 23 -1.30 -0.01 -15.18
C ILE A 23 -2.49 -0.36 -16.09
N ASP A 24 -2.70 0.40 -17.16
CA ASP A 24 -3.76 0.16 -18.15
C ASP A 24 -3.69 -1.24 -18.77
N LYS A 25 -2.47 -1.72 -19.03
CA LYS A 25 -2.23 -3.07 -19.57
C LYS A 25 -2.50 -4.14 -18.53
N VAL A 26 -2.18 -3.88 -17.26
CA VAL A 26 -2.37 -4.83 -16.15
C VAL A 26 -3.85 -4.94 -15.80
N ILE A 27 -4.56 -3.82 -15.70
CA ILE A 27 -5.99 -3.81 -15.39
C ILE A 27 -6.81 -4.29 -16.59
N ASN A 28 -6.38 -4.00 -17.82
CA ASN A 28 -7.03 -4.42 -19.07
C ASN A 28 -8.54 -4.08 -19.07
N GLY A 29 -8.88 -2.84 -18.72
CA GLY A 29 -10.25 -2.34 -18.61
C GLY A 29 -11.05 -2.83 -17.40
N ARG A 30 -10.48 -3.65 -16.52
CA ARG A 30 -11.15 -4.11 -15.29
C ARG A 30 -11.06 -3.06 -14.19
N THR A 31 -12.13 -2.91 -13.43
CA THR A 31 -12.16 -2.12 -12.18
C THR A 31 -12.09 -3.06 -10.97
N GLY A 32 -11.68 -2.55 -9.81
CA GLY A 32 -11.67 -3.34 -8.57
C GLY A 32 -10.71 -4.54 -8.57
N VAL A 33 -9.67 -4.53 -9.42
CA VAL A 33 -8.64 -5.58 -9.48
C VAL A 33 -7.99 -5.79 -8.11
N ARG A 34 -7.66 -7.05 -7.78
CA ARG A 34 -6.94 -7.39 -6.55
C ARG A 34 -5.45 -7.59 -6.86
N PHE A 35 -4.60 -6.78 -6.24
CA PHE A 35 -3.15 -6.83 -6.36
C PHE A 35 -2.51 -7.52 -5.15
N PHE A 36 -1.47 -8.30 -5.42
CA PHE A 36 -0.68 -8.98 -4.40
C PHE A 36 0.78 -8.55 -4.48
N PHE A 37 1.33 -8.05 -3.38
CA PHE A 37 2.72 -7.58 -3.27
C PHE A 37 3.51 -8.48 -2.30
N PRO A 38 4.29 -9.44 -2.80
CA PRO A 38 5.19 -10.21 -1.95
C PRO A 38 6.38 -9.34 -1.53
N LEU A 39 6.77 -9.42 -0.26
CA LEU A 39 7.84 -8.61 0.34
C LEU A 39 7.63 -7.12 0.08
N CYS A 40 6.43 -6.63 0.40
CA CYS A 40 5.97 -5.31 -0.01
C CYS A 40 6.76 -4.15 0.64
N GLY A 41 7.49 -4.41 1.73
CA GLY A 41 8.11 -3.36 2.52
C GLY A 41 7.12 -2.24 2.82
N LYS A 42 7.51 -1.02 2.46
CA LYS A 42 6.67 0.19 2.53
C LYS A 42 6.29 0.74 1.16
N ALA A 43 6.01 -0.14 0.19
CA ALA A 43 5.72 0.25 -1.19
C ALA A 43 4.58 1.27 -1.30
N VAL A 44 4.91 2.46 -1.80
CA VAL A 44 3.97 3.58 -2.02
C VAL A 44 2.88 3.22 -3.03
N ASP A 45 3.23 2.37 -4.00
CA ASP A 45 2.31 1.87 -5.04
C ASP A 45 1.04 1.22 -4.45
N MET A 46 1.13 0.61 -3.27
CA MET A 46 -0.01 -0.04 -2.64
C MET A 46 -1.11 0.95 -2.30
N LYS A 47 -0.76 2.12 -1.75
CA LYS A 47 -1.72 3.17 -1.43
C LYS A 47 -2.33 3.76 -2.70
N TRP A 48 -1.50 4.01 -3.71
CA TRP A 48 -1.97 4.53 -4.99
C TRP A 48 -2.97 3.61 -5.69
N LEU A 49 -2.70 2.30 -5.75
CA LEU A 49 -3.64 1.33 -6.30
C LEU A 49 -4.94 1.29 -5.50
N ALA A 50 -4.86 1.36 -4.17
CA ALA A 50 -6.04 1.43 -3.32
C ALA A 50 -6.87 2.69 -3.60
N ASP A 51 -6.22 3.84 -3.80
CA ASP A 51 -6.88 5.12 -4.13
C ASP A 51 -7.54 5.11 -5.51
N LEU A 52 -7.04 4.30 -6.44
CA LEU A 52 -7.70 4.01 -7.72
C LEU A 52 -8.91 3.06 -7.60
N GLY A 53 -9.25 2.61 -6.38
CA GLY A 53 -10.37 1.71 -6.13
C GLY A 53 -10.04 0.22 -6.31
N HIS A 54 -8.76 -0.14 -6.34
CA HIS A 54 -8.32 -1.53 -6.37
C HIS A 54 -8.10 -2.10 -4.97
N SER A 55 -8.23 -3.42 -4.82
CA SER A 55 -7.91 -4.09 -3.55
C SER A 55 -6.44 -4.47 -3.53
N VAL A 56 -5.76 -4.25 -2.41
CA VAL A 56 -4.31 -4.55 -2.30
C VAL A 56 -4.04 -5.43 -1.08
N VAL A 57 -3.21 -6.46 -1.27
CA VAL A 57 -2.72 -7.33 -0.19
C VAL A 57 -1.20 -7.40 -0.28
N GLY A 58 -0.52 -6.98 0.78
CA GLY A 58 0.92 -7.11 0.94
C GLY A 58 1.29 -8.19 1.93
N VAL A 59 2.43 -8.85 1.71
CA VAL A 59 3.07 -9.72 2.70
C VAL A 59 4.45 -9.18 2.97
N GLU A 60 4.77 -8.95 4.24
CA GLU A 60 6.04 -8.40 4.68
C GLU A 60 6.45 -9.06 6.00
N ILE A 61 7.76 -9.31 6.17
CA ILE A 61 8.32 -9.95 7.36
C ILE A 61 8.62 -8.92 8.46
N SER A 62 8.96 -7.68 8.07
CA SER A 62 9.24 -6.59 8.97
C SER A 62 7.94 -5.90 9.44
N GLU A 63 7.51 -6.22 10.66
CA GLU A 63 6.37 -5.52 11.29
C GLU A 63 6.62 -4.00 11.37
N LYS A 64 7.88 -3.58 11.58
CA LYS A 64 8.26 -2.16 11.55
C LYS A 64 7.97 -1.54 10.19
N GLY A 65 8.31 -2.22 9.09
CA GLY A 65 8.03 -1.72 7.74
C GLY A 65 6.53 -1.52 7.48
N ILE A 66 5.70 -2.43 7.97
CA ILE A 66 4.23 -2.34 7.88
C ILE A 66 3.71 -1.15 8.70
N ARG A 67 4.17 -0.97 9.94
CA ARG A 67 3.76 0.16 10.80
C ARG A 67 4.18 1.50 10.21
N ASP A 68 5.45 1.61 9.81
CA ASP A 68 6.00 2.80 9.16
C ASP A 68 5.20 3.12 7.88
N PHE A 69 4.78 2.11 7.10
CA PHE A 69 3.91 2.32 5.92
C PHE A 69 2.57 2.98 6.29
N PHE A 70 1.85 2.48 7.29
CA PHE A 70 0.56 3.07 7.67
C PHE A 70 0.73 4.47 8.27
N GLU A 71 1.77 4.68 9.09
CA GLU A 71 2.08 5.98 9.69
C GLU A 71 2.47 7.02 8.63
N GLU A 72 3.39 6.69 7.71
CA GLU A 72 3.81 7.58 6.62
C GLU A 72 2.63 7.98 5.70
N ASN A 73 1.64 7.10 5.54
CA ASN A 73 0.44 7.36 4.72
C ASN A 73 -0.76 7.91 5.51
N ASN A 74 -0.61 8.20 6.81
CA ASN A 74 -1.68 8.67 7.70
C ASN A 74 -2.94 7.78 7.67
N MET A 75 -2.75 6.46 7.63
CA MET A 75 -3.82 5.49 7.54
C MET A 75 -4.12 4.87 8.91
N THR A 76 -5.38 4.85 9.30
CA THR A 76 -5.82 4.11 10.48
C THR A 76 -5.95 2.63 10.15
N TYR A 77 -5.49 1.76 11.05
CA TYR A 77 -5.54 0.33 10.86
C TYR A 77 -5.88 -0.41 12.15
N SER A 78 -6.38 -1.62 12.00
CA SER A 78 -6.56 -2.63 13.05
C SER A 78 -5.57 -3.76 12.86
N VAL A 79 -5.22 -4.44 13.96
CA VAL A 79 -4.30 -5.58 13.96
C VAL A 79 -5.02 -6.79 14.52
N GLU A 80 -5.02 -7.88 13.76
CA GLU A 80 -5.57 -9.16 14.14
C GLU A 80 -4.48 -10.23 14.14
N THR A 81 -4.61 -11.25 14.98
CA THR A 81 -3.73 -12.42 14.96
C THR A 81 -4.31 -13.51 14.06
N VAL A 82 -3.44 -14.31 13.43
CA VAL A 82 -3.88 -15.43 12.59
C VAL A 82 -3.89 -16.71 13.42
N ALA A 83 -5.07 -17.23 13.73
CA ALA A 83 -5.22 -18.43 14.58
C ALA A 83 -4.46 -19.65 14.02
N SER A 84 -4.38 -19.79 12.69
CA SER A 84 -3.69 -20.90 12.03
C SER A 84 -2.17 -20.72 11.91
N LEU A 85 -1.62 -19.54 12.26
CA LEU A 85 -0.18 -19.25 12.11
C LEU A 85 0.34 -18.43 13.30
N PRO A 86 0.90 -19.10 14.34
CA PRO A 86 1.41 -18.43 15.53
C PRO A 86 2.45 -17.36 15.18
N GLY A 87 2.27 -16.14 15.71
CA GLY A 87 3.15 -15.01 15.47
C GLY A 87 2.81 -14.18 14.22
N ALA A 88 1.96 -14.67 13.31
CA ALA A 88 1.50 -13.90 12.18
C ALA A 88 0.39 -12.91 12.58
N LYS A 89 0.47 -11.71 12.01
CA LYS A 89 -0.47 -10.61 12.24
C LYS A 89 -1.02 -10.14 10.90
N VAL A 90 -2.29 -9.76 10.89
CA VAL A 90 -2.94 -9.11 9.76
C VAL A 90 -3.22 -7.68 10.14
N PHE A 91 -2.74 -6.76 9.31
CA PHE A 91 -3.02 -5.33 9.43
C PHE A 91 -4.09 -4.98 8.41
N LYS A 92 -5.21 -4.39 8.86
CA LYS A 92 -6.33 -4.00 7.99
C LYS A 92 -6.60 -2.52 8.12
N VAL A 93 -6.74 -1.82 7.00
CA VAL A 93 -7.16 -0.42 6.98
C VAL A 93 -8.58 -0.31 7.48
N ASN A 94 -8.83 0.62 8.38
CA ASN A 94 -10.19 0.94 8.82
C ASN A 94 -10.78 1.88 7.75
N THR A 95 -11.63 1.32 6.89
CA THR A 95 -12.30 2.06 5.81
C THR A 95 -13.51 2.79 6.35
#